data_AF-A0A920EZ31-F1
#
_entry.id   AF-A0A920EZ31-F1
#
_cell.length_a   1.000
_cell.length_b   1.000
_cell.length_c   1.000
_cell.angle_alpha   90.00
_cell.angle_beta   90.00
_cell.angle_gamma   90.00
#
_symmetry.space_group_name_H-M   'P 1'
#
loop_
_entity.id
_entity.type
_entity.pdbx_description
1 polymer ?
#
loop_
_entity_poly.entity_id
_entity_poly.type
_entity_poly.pdbx_seq_one_letter_code
_entity_poly.pdbx_strand_id
1 'polypeptide(L)'
;MSKLSINLGEIVGEHTDYSKRMKKNLVANKRSYLRLQLGTAFFGITHTKAWNLLIQGLDSVAQHPSGTLEIVARMALRKADFKVFHQAYLNFPGETKKKDNWKYWEAVRLYKQGQFSKAKKQFYSLRDKQNFYGYLASAQGKKR
;
A
#
# COMPACT_ATOMS: atom_id res chain seq x y z
N MET A 1 21.47 -0.50 -50.52
CA MET A 1 21.05 -1.26 -49.32
C MET A 1 22.14 -1.13 -48.26
N SER A 2 21.90 -0.37 -47.19
CA SER A 2 22.86 -0.13 -46.11
C SER A 2 22.93 -1.35 -45.18
N LYS A 3 24.11 -1.96 -45.06
CA LYS A 3 24.38 -3.02 -44.08
C LYS A 3 24.48 -2.39 -42.68
N LEU A 4 23.57 -2.74 -41.79
CA LEU A 4 23.73 -2.52 -40.35
C LEU A 4 24.94 -3.34 -39.87
N SER A 5 26.06 -2.68 -39.65
CA SER A 5 27.23 -3.26 -38.97
C SER A 5 26.94 -3.26 -37.47
N ILE A 6 26.62 -4.43 -36.93
CA ILE A 6 26.40 -4.62 -35.49
C ILE A 6 27.76 -4.73 -34.79
N ASN A 7 28.06 -3.79 -33.90
CA ASN A 7 29.27 -3.82 -33.08
C ASN A 7 29.10 -4.75 -31.87
N LEU A 8 29.68 -5.95 -31.94
CA LEU A 8 29.63 -6.96 -30.89
C LEU A 8 30.20 -6.46 -29.53
N GLY A 9 31.15 -5.51 -29.53
CA GLY A 9 31.69 -4.94 -28.30
C GLY A 9 30.69 -4.04 -27.57
N GLU A 10 29.84 -3.34 -28.33
CA GLU A 10 28.78 -2.47 -27.80
C GLU A 10 27.64 -3.30 -27.20
N ILE A 11 27.23 -4.38 -27.89
CA ILE A 11 26.22 -5.33 -27.38
C ILE A 11 26.67 -6.02 -26.09
N VAL A 12 27.92 -6.46 -26.00
CA VAL A 12 28.43 -7.13 -24.78
C VAL A 12 28.55 -6.15 -23.61
N GLY A 13 28.93 -4.90 -23.89
CA GLY A 13 28.95 -3.80 -22.91
C GLY A 13 27.56 -3.47 -22.36
N GLU A 14 26.57 -3.31 -23.24
CA GLU A 14 25.17 -3.06 -22.86
C GLU A 14 24.59 -4.23 -22.05
N HIS A 15 24.86 -5.47 -22.45
CA HIS A 15 24.37 -6.66 -21.75
C HIS A 15 24.98 -6.80 -20.35
N THR A 16 26.27 -6.47 -20.18
CA THR A 16 26.93 -6.50 -18.86
C THR A 16 26.45 -5.39 -17.94
N ASP A 17 26.20 -4.18 -18.45
CA ASP A 17 25.64 -3.09 -17.64
C ASP A 17 24.18 -3.36 -17.25
N TYR A 18 23.37 -3.89 -18.18
CA TYR A 18 22.01 -4.35 -17.90
C TYR A 18 21.97 -5.39 -16.78
N SER A 19 22.84 -6.41 -16.83
CA SER A 19 22.94 -7.45 -15.80
C SER A 19 23.32 -6.88 -14.42
N LYS A 20 24.28 -5.95 -14.36
CA LYS A 20 24.67 -5.28 -13.11
C LYS A 20 23.51 -4.46 -12.53
N ARG A 21 22.82 -3.70 -13.38
CA ARG A 21 21.65 -2.90 -12.98
C ARG A 21 20.52 -3.79 -12.45
N MET A 22 20.24 -4.90 -13.12
CA MET A 22 19.25 -5.90 -12.68
C MET A 22 19.58 -6.47 -11.30
N LYS A 23 20.83 -6.89 -11.07
CA LYS A 23 21.28 -7.38 -9.74
C LYS A 23 21.11 -6.32 -8.66
N LYS A 24 21.50 -5.08 -8.93
CA LYS A 24 21.35 -3.95 -8.00
C LYS A 24 19.87 -3.72 -7.65
N ASN A 25 18.99 -3.74 -8.65
CA ASN A 25 17.54 -3.59 -8.44
C ASN A 25 16.95 -4.73 -7.63
N LEU A 26 17.37 -5.98 -7.87
CA LEU A 26 16.93 -7.14 -7.10
C LEU A 26 17.36 -7.05 -5.62
N VAL A 27 18.60 -6.61 -5.36
CA VAL A 27 19.08 -6.38 -3.99
C VAL A 27 18.32 -5.24 -3.32
N ALA A 28 18.08 -4.13 -4.03
CA ALA A 28 17.29 -3.01 -3.52
C ALA A 28 15.85 -3.44 -3.17
N ASN A 29 15.22 -4.24 -4.03
CA ASN A 29 13.89 -4.77 -3.82
C ASN A 29 13.85 -5.70 -2.58
N LYS A 30 14.79 -6.64 -2.47
CA LYS A 30 14.91 -7.50 -1.27
C LYS A 30 15.10 -6.69 0.02
N ARG A 31 15.92 -5.63 -0.01
CA ARG A 31 16.10 -4.72 1.14
C ARG A 31 14.81 -3.99 1.49
N SER A 32 14.09 -3.50 0.49
CA SER A 32 12.79 -2.84 0.68
C SER A 32 11.79 -3.81 1.33
N TYR A 33 11.71 -5.04 0.84
CA TYR A 33 10.85 -6.09 1.38
C TYR A 33 11.14 -6.36 2.85
N LEU A 34 12.42 -6.57 3.20
CA LEU A 34 12.85 -6.83 4.57
C LEU A 34 12.55 -5.66 5.52
N ARG A 35 12.78 -4.42 5.08
CA ARG A 35 12.48 -3.22 5.89
C ARG A 35 11.00 -3.11 6.21
N LEU A 36 10.14 -3.39 5.23
CA LEU A 36 8.69 -3.35 5.44
C LEU A 36 8.28 -4.45 6.43
N GLN A 37 8.76 -5.69 6.27
CA GLN A 37 8.48 -6.80 7.19
C GLN A 37 8.91 -6.49 8.63
N LEU A 38 10.13 -5.95 8.80
CA LEU A 38 10.63 -5.54 10.11
C LEU A 38 9.78 -4.40 10.69
N GLY A 39 9.41 -3.42 9.87
CA GLY A 39 8.53 -2.32 10.28
C GLY A 39 7.16 -2.82 10.78
N THR A 40 6.55 -3.78 10.07
CA THR A 40 5.27 -4.36 10.46
C THR A 40 5.38 -5.30 11.66
N ALA A 41 6.49 -6.04 11.82
CA ALA A 41 6.73 -6.87 13.00
C ALA A 41 6.91 -5.99 14.25
N PHE A 42 7.68 -4.91 14.13
CA PHE A 42 7.93 -3.96 15.21
C PHE A 42 6.70 -3.17 15.65
N PHE A 43 5.67 -3.08 14.80
CA PHE A 43 4.38 -2.54 15.20
C PHE A 43 3.72 -3.35 16.31
N GLY A 44 3.84 -4.69 16.28
CA GLY A 44 3.27 -5.57 17.31
C GLY A 44 3.82 -5.29 18.71
N ILE A 45 5.07 -4.83 18.80
CA ILE A 45 5.74 -4.43 20.06
C ILE A 45 5.82 -2.91 20.23
N THR A 46 5.13 -2.13 19.40
CA THR A 46 5.08 -0.65 19.44
C THR A 46 6.45 0.05 19.39
N HIS A 47 7.45 -0.56 18.77
CA HIS A 47 8.80 -0.03 18.77
C HIS A 47 8.90 1.29 17.97
N THR A 48 9.64 2.26 18.47
CA THR A 48 9.72 3.64 17.92
C THR A 48 10.18 3.69 16.47
N LYS A 49 11.08 2.78 16.06
CA LYS A 49 11.59 2.69 14.68
C LYS A 49 10.63 2.02 13.68
N ALA A 50 9.52 1.45 14.13
CA ALA A 50 8.61 0.68 13.28
C ALA A 50 8.14 1.46 12.05
N TRP A 51 7.68 2.70 12.26
CA TRP A 51 7.19 3.56 11.17
C TRP A 51 8.28 3.91 10.16
N ASN A 52 9.47 4.28 10.63
CA ASN A 52 10.58 4.65 9.75
C ASN A 52 11.01 3.48 8.87
N LEU A 53 11.10 2.27 9.44
CA LEU A 53 11.43 1.05 8.68
C LEU A 53 10.35 0.72 7.65
N LEU A 54 9.08 0.82 8.04
CA LEU A 54 7.96 0.61 7.12
C LEU A 54 8.03 1.58 5.93
N ILE A 55 8.18 2.88 6.18
CA ILE A 55 8.24 3.90 5.12
C ILE A 55 9.39 3.63 4.15
N GLN A 56 10.56 3.26 4.67
CA GLN A 56 11.73 2.91 3.84
C GLN A 56 11.56 1.60 3.03
N GLY A 57 10.52 0.82 3.32
CA GLY A 57 10.21 -0.43 2.63
C GLY A 57 9.02 -0.34 1.66
N LEU A 58 8.38 0.82 1.53
CA LEU A 58 7.14 0.99 0.77
C LEU A 58 7.26 0.66 -0.72
N ASP A 59 8.46 0.76 -1.33
CA ASP A 59 8.67 0.40 -2.73
C ASP A 59 8.31 -1.06 -3.03
N SER A 60 8.34 -1.92 -2.01
CA SER A 60 7.98 -3.33 -2.10
C SER A 60 6.53 -3.65 -1.71
N VAL A 61 5.71 -2.65 -1.36
CA VAL A 61 4.39 -2.85 -0.72
C VAL A 61 3.51 -3.85 -1.47
N ALA A 62 3.46 -3.79 -2.79
CA ALA A 62 2.64 -4.66 -3.64
C ALA A 62 3.02 -6.16 -3.58
N GLN A 63 4.21 -6.48 -3.08
CA GLN A 63 4.74 -7.83 -3.02
C GLN A 63 4.41 -8.56 -1.71
N HIS A 64 3.83 -7.85 -0.74
CA HIS A 64 3.54 -8.41 0.59
C HIS A 64 2.17 -9.08 0.65
N PRO A 65 2.00 -10.10 1.51
CA PRO A 65 0.71 -10.74 1.71
C PRO A 65 -0.30 -9.79 2.36
N SER A 66 -1.59 -10.13 2.25
CA SER A 66 -2.70 -9.32 2.78
C SER A 66 -2.53 -8.95 4.26
N GLY A 67 -2.10 -9.89 5.11
CA GLY A 67 -1.87 -9.62 6.53
C GLY A 67 -0.87 -8.48 6.78
N THR A 68 0.24 -8.46 6.04
CA THR A 68 1.23 -7.38 6.11
C THR A 68 0.66 -6.07 5.59
N LEU A 69 -0.05 -6.09 4.45
CA LEU A 69 -0.70 -4.90 3.89
C LEU A 69 -1.71 -4.30 4.87
N GLU A 70 -2.48 -5.14 5.56
CA GLU A 70 -3.43 -4.71 6.58
C GLU A 70 -2.71 -4.03 7.77
N ILE A 71 -1.54 -4.51 8.20
CA ILE A 71 -0.72 -3.84 9.22
C ILE A 71 -0.24 -2.49 8.72
N VAL A 72 0.25 -2.40 7.47
CA VAL A 72 0.66 -1.13 6.86
C VAL A 72 -0.48 -0.12 6.88
N ALA A 73 -1.69 -0.54 6.48
CA ALA A 73 -2.88 0.30 6.52
C ALA A 73 -3.22 0.76 7.94
N ARG A 74 -3.19 -0.13 8.95
CA ARG A 74 -3.42 0.23 10.37
C ARG A 74 -2.41 1.26 10.88
N MET A 75 -1.12 1.07 10.56
CA MET A 75 -0.07 2.00 10.95
C MET A 75 -0.25 3.37 10.31
N ALA A 76 -0.57 3.40 9.01
CA ALA A 76 -0.84 4.63 8.28
C ALA A 76 -2.03 5.39 8.87
N LEU A 77 -3.13 4.69 9.18
CA LEU A 77 -4.30 5.27 9.85
C LEU A 77 -3.95 5.84 11.24
N ARG A 78 -3.14 5.14 12.04
CA ARG A 78 -2.65 5.63 13.34
C ARG A 78 -1.82 6.91 13.21
N LYS A 79 -1.13 7.09 12.09
CA LYS A 79 -0.35 8.30 11.76
C LYS A 79 -1.13 9.35 10.97
N ALA A 80 -2.42 9.12 10.71
CA ALA A 80 -3.26 9.92 9.82
C ALA A 80 -2.67 10.10 8.40
N ASP A 81 -1.81 9.19 7.95
CA ASP A 81 -1.23 9.20 6.61
C ASP A 81 -2.14 8.46 5.62
N PHE A 82 -3.08 9.20 5.04
CA PHE A 82 -4.04 8.65 4.09
C PHE A 82 -3.42 8.30 2.73
N LYS A 83 -2.22 8.80 2.41
CA LYS A 83 -1.50 8.45 1.18
C LYS A 83 -0.94 7.05 1.30
N VAL A 84 -0.24 6.74 2.40
CA VAL A 84 0.30 5.41 2.66
C VAL A 84 -0.82 4.39 2.87
N PHE A 85 -1.90 4.78 3.56
CA PHE A 85 -3.10 3.93 3.66
C PHE A 85 -3.61 3.52 2.26
N HIS A 86 -3.74 4.49 1.34
CA HIS A 86 -4.25 4.21 0.00
C HIS A 86 -3.30 3.32 -0.81
N GLN A 87 -1.98 3.51 -0.68
CA GLN A 87 -0.99 2.62 -1.31
C GLN A 87 -1.18 1.16 -0.87
N ALA A 88 -1.37 0.91 0.42
CA ALA A 88 -1.67 -0.44 0.91
C ALA A 88 -3.04 -0.93 0.42
N TYR A 89 -4.07 -0.10 0.53
CA TYR A 89 -5.43 -0.43 0.13
C TYR A 89 -5.54 -0.83 -1.35
N LEU A 90 -4.84 -0.14 -2.26
CA LEU A 90 -4.83 -0.48 -3.69
C LEU A 90 -4.36 -1.91 -3.94
N ASN A 91 -3.39 -2.37 -3.14
CA ASN A 91 -2.78 -3.70 -3.24
C ASN A 91 -3.53 -4.78 -2.43
N PHE A 92 -4.58 -4.43 -1.69
CA PHE A 92 -5.40 -5.44 -1.02
C PHE A 92 -6.03 -6.41 -2.05
N PRO A 93 -5.99 -7.73 -1.78
CA PRO A 93 -6.82 -8.69 -2.50
C PRO A 93 -8.30 -8.34 -2.39
N GLY A 94 -9.11 -8.78 -3.36
CA GLY A 94 -10.54 -8.50 -3.41
C GLY A 94 -11.28 -8.83 -2.10
N GLU A 95 -11.00 -10.00 -1.51
CA GLU A 95 -11.58 -10.41 -0.23
C GLU A 95 -11.20 -9.50 0.93
N THR A 96 -9.99 -8.94 0.92
CA THR A 96 -9.58 -7.97 1.94
C THR A 96 -10.33 -6.65 1.75
N LYS A 97 -10.45 -6.12 0.53
CA LYS A 97 -11.22 -4.89 0.25
C LYS A 97 -12.70 -5.01 0.63
N LYS A 98 -13.26 -6.22 0.61
CA LYS A 98 -14.66 -6.48 0.96
C LYS A 98 -14.95 -6.34 2.47
N LYS A 99 -13.95 -6.44 3.35
CA LYS A 99 -14.14 -6.34 4.80
C LYS A 99 -14.64 -4.95 5.18
N ASP A 100 -15.59 -4.90 6.11
CA ASP A 100 -16.31 -3.67 6.48
C ASP A 100 -15.40 -2.58 7.05
N ASN A 101 -14.36 -2.97 7.81
CA ASN A 101 -13.34 -2.06 8.32
C ASN A 101 -12.63 -1.29 7.20
N TRP A 102 -12.25 -1.98 6.13
CA TRP A 102 -11.51 -1.39 5.02
C TRP A 102 -12.41 -0.54 4.12
N LYS A 103 -13.67 -0.97 3.91
CA LYS A 103 -14.67 -0.14 3.24
C LYS A 103 -14.92 1.17 3.99
N TYR A 104 -15.00 1.11 5.32
CA TYR A 104 -15.19 2.29 6.16
C TYR A 104 -14.02 3.26 6.04
N TRP A 105 -12.78 2.78 6.19
CA TRP A 105 -11.60 3.65 6.12
C TRP A 105 -11.37 4.24 4.72
N GLU A 106 -11.72 3.51 3.66
CA GLU A 106 -11.72 4.07 2.31
C GLU A 106 -12.79 5.16 2.14
N ALA A 107 -13.97 5.00 2.74
CA ALA A 107 -14.98 6.05 2.77
C ALA A 107 -14.48 7.31 3.50
N VAL A 108 -13.80 7.15 4.64
CA VAL A 108 -13.17 8.26 5.38
C VAL A 108 -12.11 8.96 4.53
N ARG A 109 -11.27 8.21 3.81
CA ARG A 109 -10.27 8.77 2.89
C ARG A 109 -10.94 9.59 1.78
N LEU A 110 -11.95 9.03 1.11
CA LEU A 110 -12.70 9.71 0.05
C LEU A 110 -13.34 11.01 0.57
N TYR A 111 -13.90 10.97 1.77
CA TYR A 111 -14.49 12.15 2.42
C TYR A 111 -13.43 13.24 2.64
N LYS A 112 -12.26 12.89 3.18
CA LYS A 112 -11.13 13.81 3.39
C LYS A 112 -10.57 14.40 2.09
N GLN A 113 -10.77 13.74 0.96
CA GLN A 113 -10.38 14.23 -0.37
C GLN A 113 -11.48 15.06 -1.05
N GLY A 114 -12.58 15.38 -0.36
CA GLY A 114 -13.71 16.11 -0.95
C GLY A 114 -14.59 15.27 -1.88
N GLN A 115 -14.34 13.96 -2.00
CA GLN A 115 -15.15 13.05 -2.82
C GLN A 115 -16.41 12.58 -2.07
N PHE A 116 -17.21 13.55 -1.62
CA PHE A 116 -18.32 13.32 -0.68
C PHE A 116 -19.38 12.36 -1.21
N SER A 117 -19.74 12.43 -2.49
CA SER A 117 -20.73 11.53 -3.09
C SER A 117 -20.30 10.06 -3.01
N LYS A 118 -19.03 9.78 -3.38
CA LYS A 118 -18.47 8.42 -3.30
C LYS A 118 -18.35 7.94 -1.86
N ALA A 119 -17.87 8.79 -0.96
CA ALA A 119 -17.78 8.48 0.46
C ALA A 119 -19.16 8.15 1.05
N LYS A 120 -20.17 8.96 0.75
CA LYS A 120 -21.55 8.79 1.24
C LYS A 120 -22.15 7.48 0.76
N LYS A 121 -21.98 7.12 -0.53
CA LYS A 121 -22.40 5.82 -1.07
C LYS A 121 -21.76 4.65 -0.30
N GLN A 122 -20.46 4.75 -0.02
CA GLN A 122 -19.73 3.74 0.72
C GLN A 122 -20.22 3.63 2.18
N PHE A 123 -20.41 4.75 2.89
CA PHE A 123 -20.99 4.74 4.23
C PHE A 123 -22.39 4.13 4.25
N TYR A 124 -23.25 4.46 3.29
CA TYR A 124 -24.59 3.87 3.21
C TYR A 124 -24.57 2.35 3.11
N SER A 125 -23.68 1.78 2.29
CA SER A 125 -23.53 0.33 2.14
C SER A 125 -23.17 -0.42 3.43
N LEU A 126 -22.72 0.30 4.46
CA LEU A 126 -22.32 -0.25 5.75
C LEU A 126 -23.36 -0.07 6.86
N ARG A 127 -24.35 0.82 6.69
CA ARG A 127 -25.24 1.24 7.79
C ARG A 127 -26.08 0.11 8.36
N ASP A 128 -26.47 -0.84 7.52
CA ASP A 128 -27.31 -1.97 7.91
C ASP A 128 -26.50 -3.12 8.55
N LYS A 129 -25.17 -2.96 8.67
CA LYS A 129 -24.31 -3.93 9.35
C LYS A 129 -24.37 -3.72 10.85
N GLN A 130 -24.76 -4.77 11.57
CA GLN A 130 -24.73 -4.82 13.04
C GLN A 130 -23.32 -5.08 13.57
N ASN A 131 -22.36 -4.23 13.21
CA ASN A 131 -20.99 -4.28 13.71
C ASN A 131 -20.44 -2.87 13.95
N PHE A 132 -19.28 -2.80 14.59
CA PHE A 132 -18.63 -1.54 14.95
C PHE A 132 -18.55 -0.54 13.79
N TYR A 133 -18.19 -0.97 12.59
CA TYR A 133 -18.03 -0.10 11.43
C TYR A 133 -19.36 0.34 10.81
N GLY A 134 -20.42 -0.48 10.93
CA GLY A 134 -21.77 -0.07 10.56
C GLY A 134 -22.32 1.03 11.46
N TYR A 135 -22.09 0.94 12.78
CA TYR A 135 -22.42 2.02 13.72
C TYR A 135 -21.68 3.32 13.40
N LEU A 136 -20.37 3.24 13.14
CA LEU A 136 -19.58 4.42 12.75
C LEU A 136 -20.07 5.05 11.44
N ALA A 137 -20.38 4.22 10.43
CA ALA A 137 -20.89 4.70 9.15
C ALA A 137 -22.25 5.42 9.29
N SER A 138 -23.12 4.91 10.16
CA SER A 138 -24.40 5.54 10.50
C SER A 138 -24.23 6.90 11.18
N ALA A 139 -23.27 7.02 12.10
CA ALA A 139 -22.95 8.30 12.75
C ALA A 139 -22.38 9.33 11.76
N GLN A 140 -21.45 8.91 10.89
CA GLN A 140 -20.85 9.79 9.88
C GLN A 140 -21.89 10.29 8.86
N GLY A 141 -22.89 9.46 8.59
CA GLY A 141 -24.02 9.77 7.73
C GLY A 141 -24.97 10.86 8.21
N LYS A 142 -24.93 11.19 9.50
CA LYS A 142 -25.79 12.20 10.15
C LYS A 142 -25.13 13.57 10.25
N LYS A 143 -23.81 13.66 10.08
CA LYS A 143 -23.09 14.95 10.02
C LYS A 143 -23.41 15.63 8.70
N ARG A 144 -24.30 16.62 8.76
CA ARG A 144 -24.64 17.55 7.67
C ARG A 144 -23.63 18.69 7.65
#